data_AF-A0A7L4RGH9-F1
#
_entry.id   AF-A0A7L4RGH9-F1
#
_cell.length_a   1.000
_cell.length_b   1.000
_cell.length_c   1.000
_cell.angle_alpha   90.00
_cell.angle_beta   90.00
_cell.angle_gamma   90.00
#
_symmetry.space_group_name_H-M   'P 1'
#
loop_
_entity.id
_entity.type
_entity.pdbx_description
1 polymer ?
#
loop_
_entity_poly.entity_id
_entity_poly.type
_entity_poly.pdbx_seq_one_letter_code
_entity_poly.pdbx_strand_id
1 'polypeptide(L)'
;MAEIVLGVGLVGLLLALFIVYLIYRFLKNPLYIIANSVVGILIFLVLNFFLGLSIPINIFSVGIVAIGGVPGVLLVLLIHFLGLGF
;
A
#
# COMPACT_ATOMS: atom_id res chain seq x y z
N MET A 1 20.14 -30.81 9.90
CA MET A 1 20.63 -29.51 9.38
C MET A 1 20.14 -29.26 7.95
N ALA A 2 20.42 -30.14 6.98
CA ALA A 2 20.04 -29.95 5.57
C ALA A 2 18.52 -29.88 5.30
N GLU A 3 17.72 -30.74 5.93
CA GLU A 3 16.25 -30.73 5.75
C GLU A 3 15.58 -29.45 6.26
N ILE A 4 16.09 -28.86 7.34
CA ILE A 4 15.60 -27.58 7.89
C ILE A 4 15.92 -26.44 6.91
N VAL A 5 17.13 -26.42 6.33
CA VAL A 5 17.52 -25.42 5.33
C VAL A 5 16.68 -25.52 4.07
N LEU A 6 16.39 -26.73 3.59
CA LEU A 6 15.51 -26.97 2.45
C LEU A 6 14.06 -26.55 2.73
N GLY A 7 13.56 -26.82 3.94
CA GLY A 7 12.21 -26.40 4.37
C GLY A 7 12.05 -24.89 4.42
N VAL A 8 13.00 -24.17 5.04
CA VAL A 8 13.00 -22.70 5.07
C VAL A 8 13.14 -22.11 3.66
N GLY A 9 13.99 -22.72 2.82
CA GLY A 9 14.15 -22.33 1.42
C GLY A 9 12.86 -22.43 0.61
N LEU A 10 12.11 -23.54 0.75
CA LEU A 10 10.83 -23.73 0.06
C LEU A 10 9.77 -22.71 0.49
N VAL A 11 9.65 -22.47 1.80
CA VAL A 11 8.67 -21.50 2.34
C VAL A 11 8.98 -20.09 1.84
N GLY A 12 10.26 -19.69 1.86
CA GLY A 12 10.69 -18.40 1.32
C GLY A 12 10.37 -18.26 -0.18
N LEU A 13 10.60 -19.32 -0.96
CA LEU A 13 10.35 -19.33 -2.40
C LEU A 13 8.85 -19.24 -2.72
N LEU A 14 8.00 -19.96 -1.97
CA LEU A 14 6.54 -19.87 -2.09
C LEU A 14 6.01 -18.48 -1.73
N LEU A 15 6.54 -17.87 -0.66
CA LEU A 15 6.20 -16.50 -0.28
C LEU A 15 6.59 -15.50 -1.38
N ALA A 16 7.79 -15.62 -1.94
CA ALA A 16 8.25 -14.76 -3.04
C ALA A 16 7.33 -14.89 -4.26
N LEU A 17 7.00 -16.11 -4.69
CA LEU A 17 6.07 -16.36 -5.80
C LEU A 17 4.68 -15.80 -5.52
N PHE A 18 4.19 -15.90 -4.29
CA PHE A 18 2.90 -15.34 -3.89
C PHE A 18 2.89 -13.81 -4.00
N ILE A 19 3.94 -13.13 -3.54
CA ILE A 19 4.09 -11.68 -3.69
C ILE A 19 4.13 -11.28 -5.16
N VAL A 20 4.93 -11.98 -5.98
CA VAL A 20 5.02 -11.73 -7.43
C VAL A 20 3.66 -11.93 -8.11
N TYR A 21 2.92 -12.98 -7.76
CA TYR A 21 1.58 -13.24 -8.27
C TYR A 21 0.61 -12.10 -7.91
N LEU A 22 0.63 -11.62 -6.66
CA LEU A 22 -0.19 -10.49 -6.23
C LEU A 22 0.12 -9.22 -7.03
N ILE A 23 1.42 -8.90 -7.22
CA ILE A 23 1.86 -7.76 -8.05
C ILE A 23 1.37 -7.93 -9.49
N TYR A 24 1.61 -9.08 -10.11
CA TYR A 24 1.18 -9.34 -11.49
C TYR A 24 -0.34 -9.19 -11.66
N ARG A 25 -1.12 -9.71 -10.71
CA ARG A 25 -2.57 -9.58 -10.74
C ARG A 25 -3.03 -8.13 -10.60
N PHE A 26 -2.33 -7.34 -9.79
CA PHE A 26 -2.59 -5.91 -9.64
C PHE A 26 -2.25 -5.13 -10.92
N LEU A 27 -1.17 -5.50 -11.60
CA LEU A 27 -0.70 -4.84 -12.83
C LEU A 27 -1.53 -5.20 -14.07
N LYS A 28 -2.12 -6.40 -14.13
CA LYS A 28 -2.79 -6.90 -15.33
C LYS A 28 -4.05 -6.13 -15.71
N ASN A 29 -4.69 -5.44 -14.76
CA ASN A 29 -5.93 -4.72 -15.02
C ASN A 29 -5.80 -3.21 -14.69
N PRO A 30 -5.57 -2.35 -15.70
CA PRO A 30 -5.38 -0.91 -15.47
C PRO A 30 -6.62 -0.25 -14.86
N LEU A 31 -7.82 -0.76 -15.13
CA LEU A 31 -9.05 -0.27 -14.49
C LEU A 31 -9.05 -0.51 -12.98
N TYR A 32 -8.46 -1.62 -12.54
CA TYR A 32 -8.34 -1.92 -11.12
C TYR A 32 -7.36 -0.97 -10.42
N ILE A 33 -6.26 -0.62 -11.08
CA ILE A 33 -5.31 0.38 -10.58
C ILE A 33 -6.01 1.73 -10.42
N ILE A 34 -6.70 2.18 -11.46
CA ILE A 34 -7.44 3.46 -11.44
C ILE A 34 -8.49 3.46 -10.33
N ALA A 35 -9.30 2.41 -10.22
CA ALA A 35 -10.31 2.30 -9.17
C ALA A 35 -9.67 2.29 -7.77
N ASN A 36 -8.58 1.56 -7.57
CA ASN A 36 -7.86 1.53 -6.29
C ASN A 36 -7.28 2.90 -5.92
N SER A 37 -6.75 3.65 -6.89
CA SER A 37 -6.28 5.03 -6.70
C SER A 37 -7.42 5.96 -6.30
N VAL A 38 -8.56 5.91 -7.00
CA VAL A 38 -9.74 6.72 -6.71
C VAL A 38 -10.27 6.42 -5.31
N VAL A 39 -10.43 5.14 -4.98
CA VAL A 39 -10.87 4.70 -3.64
C VAL A 39 -9.89 5.16 -2.56
N GLY A 40 -8.58 5.03 -2.81
CA GLY A 40 -7.54 5.53 -1.89
C GLY A 40 -7.66 7.03 -1.64
N ILE A 41 -7.80 7.85 -2.69
CA ILE A 41 -7.94 9.29 -2.56
C ILE A 41 -9.23 9.66 -1.81
N LEU A 42 -10.35 9.00 -2.12
CA LEU A 42 -11.62 9.23 -1.42
C LEU A 42 -11.50 8.91 0.08
N ILE A 43 -10.89 7.78 0.43
CA ILE A 43 -10.64 7.43 1.83
C ILE A 43 -9.73 8.46 2.48
N PHE A 44 -8.61 8.84 1.84
CA PHE A 44 -7.68 9.83 2.39
C PHE A 44 -8.36 11.18 2.68
N LEU A 45 -9.22 11.64 1.76
CA LEU A 45 -10.02 12.85 1.96
C LEU A 45 -11.03 12.68 3.10
N VAL A 46 -11.77 11.56 3.13
CA VAL A 46 -12.75 11.30 4.21
C VAL A 46 -12.06 11.27 5.57
N LEU A 47 -10.90 10.63 5.67
CA LEU A 47 -10.12 10.58 6.91
C LEU A 47 -9.70 11.99 7.37
N ASN A 48 -9.22 12.83 6.45
CA ASN A 48 -8.83 14.20 6.80
C ASN A 48 -10.03 15.07 7.20
N PHE A 49 -11.11 15.04 6.41
CA PHE A 49 -12.25 15.94 6.60
C PHE A 49 -13.22 15.49 7.69
N PHE A 50 -13.49 14.19 7.83
CA PHE A 50 -14.48 13.67 8.79
C PHE A 50 -13.87 13.24 10.12
N LEU A 51 -12.66 12.67 10.13
CA LEU A 51 -11.99 12.25 11.38
C LEU A 51 -11.04 13.31 11.93
N GLY A 52 -10.89 14.45 11.23
CA GLY A 52 -10.05 15.56 11.67
C GLY A 52 -8.57 15.21 11.74
N LEU A 53 -8.15 14.19 10.99
CA LEU A 53 -6.73 13.90 10.80
C LEU A 53 -6.12 15.08 10.05
N SER A 54 -5.26 15.85 10.70
CA SER A 54 -4.68 17.08 10.14
C SER A 54 -3.50 16.76 9.20
N ILE A 55 -3.67 15.80 8.29
CA ILE A 55 -2.60 15.37 7.38
C ILE A 55 -2.55 16.38 6.21
N PRO A 56 -1.41 17.06 5.98
CA PRO A 56 -1.29 18.01 4.89
C PRO A 56 -1.60 17.36 3.53
N ILE A 57 -2.63 17.88 2.86
CA ILE A 57 -2.97 17.51 1.49
C ILE A 57 -2.03 18.28 0.55
N ASN A 58 -0.93 17.63 0.16
CA ASN A 58 0.07 18.19 -0.73
C ASN A 58 0.39 17.21 -1.86
N ILE A 59 1.24 17.63 -2.81
CA ILE A 59 1.58 16.82 -3.98
C ILE A 59 2.18 15.45 -3.59
N PHE A 60 2.86 15.35 -2.45
CA PHE A 60 3.50 14.12 -1.99
C PHE A 60 2.50 13.17 -1.34
N SER A 61 1.67 13.63 -0.39
CA SER A 61 0.65 12.79 0.25
C SER A 61 -0.38 12.29 -0.77
N VAL A 62 -0.85 13.18 -1.64
CA VAL A 62 -1.76 12.82 -2.73
C VAL A 62 -1.07 11.89 -3.74
N GLY A 63 0.20 12.12 -4.07
CA GLY A 63 0.96 11.27 -4.99
C GLY A 63 1.14 9.84 -4.46
N ILE A 64 1.48 9.69 -3.17
CA ILE A 64 1.62 8.38 -2.52
C ILE A 64 0.29 7.63 -2.51
N VAL A 65 -0.81 8.31 -2.18
CA VAL A 65 -2.15 7.73 -2.20
C VAL A 65 -2.63 7.43 -3.62
N ALA A 66 -2.30 8.28 -4.60
CA ALA A 66 -2.70 8.05 -5.99
C ALA A 66 -1.97 6.84 -6.60
N ILE A 67 -0.69 6.64 -6.29
CA ILE A 67 0.09 5.50 -6.79
C ILE A 67 -0.25 4.22 -6.01
N GLY A 68 -0.33 4.31 -4.69
CA GLY A 68 -0.58 3.17 -3.82
C GLY A 68 -2.05 2.80 -3.66
N GLY A 69 -2.98 3.71 -3.95
CA GLY A 69 -4.40 3.61 -3.61
C GLY A 69 -4.61 3.42 -2.11
N VAL A 70 -5.41 2.41 -1.74
CA VAL A 70 -5.69 2.08 -0.33
C VAL A 70 -4.41 1.79 0.47
N PRO A 71 -3.46 0.96 0.00
CA PRO A 71 -2.14 0.82 0.64
C PRO A 71 -1.41 2.15 0.86
N GLY A 72 -1.53 3.08 -0.09
CA GLY A 72 -0.93 4.41 0.03
C GLY A 72 -1.50 5.22 1.20
N VAL A 73 -2.81 5.11 1.46
CA VAL A 73 -3.45 5.75 2.62
C VAL A 73 -2.88 5.22 3.93
N LEU A 74 -2.72 3.90 4.05
CA LEU A 74 -2.15 3.28 5.25
C LEU A 74 -0.71 3.74 5.49
N LEU A 75 0.08 3.83 4.42
CA LEU A 75 1.45 4.33 4.48
C LEU A 75 1.46 5.79 4.94
N VAL A 76 0.57 6.62 4.39
CA VAL A 76 0.47 8.03 4.76
C VAL A 76 0.06 8.19 6.24
N LEU A 77 -0.93 7.42 6.71
CA LEU A 77 -1.31 7.39 8.13
C LEU A 77 -0.15 6.99 9.04
N LEU A 78 0.60 5.95 8.66
CA LEU A 78 1.73 5.47 9.46
C LEU A 78 2.80 6.54 9.64
N ILE A 79 3.20 7.20 8.56
CA ILE A 79 4.20 8.26 8.63
C ILE A 79 3.69 9.46 9.45
N HIS A 80 2.41 9.81 9.32
CA HIS A 80 1.78 10.86 10.13
C HIS A 80 1.84 10.55 11.62
N PHE A 81 1.40 9.35 12.01
CA PHE A 81 1.42 8.94 13.42
C PHE A 81 2.83 8.79 13.99
N LEU A 82 3.83 8.53 13.15
CA LEU A 82 5.23 8.49 13.54
C LEU A 82 5.88 9.89 13.65
N GLY A 83 5.20 10.96 13.20
CA GLY A 83 5.72 12.32 13.20
C GLY A 83 6.90 12.53 12.24
N LEU A 84 7.07 11.66 11.25
CA LEU A 84 8.19 11.66 10.30
C LEU A 84 7.91 12.49 9.03
N GLY A 85 6.71 13.04 8.91
CA GLY A 85 6.24 13.71 7.71
C GLY A 85 4.82 14.19 7.89
N PHE A 86 4.13 14.35 6.74
CA PHE A 86 2.74 14.78 6.64
C PHE A 86 1.90 14.34 7.84
#